data_AF-A0A3M2E3J0-F1
#
_entry.id   AF-A0A3M2E3J0-F1
#
_cell.length_a   1.000
_cell.length_b   1.000
_cell.length_c   1.000
_cell.angle_alpha   90.00
_cell.angle_beta   90.00
_cell.angle_gamma   90.00
#
_symmetry.space_group_name_H-M   'P 1'
#
loop_
_entity.id
_entity.type
_entity.pdbx_description
1 polymer ?
#
loop_
_entity_poly.entity_id
_entity_poly.type
_entity_poly.pdbx_seq_one_letter_code
_entity_poly.pdbx_strand_id
1 'polypeptide(L)' 'MDEKPVNLNKARKARARAEARRQADENAVRFGRTKAQRLLEAARNEKARRMLDRHRVEDDPDAEA' A
#
# COMPACT_ATOMS: atom_id res chain seq x y z
N MET A 1 0.82 -41.36 6.50
CA MET A 1 1.82 -40.46 5.92
C MET A 1 1.73 -40.62 4.41
N ASP A 2 1.16 -39.64 3.71
CA ASP A 2 0.88 -39.78 2.26
C ASP A 2 2.20 -39.60 1.49
N GLU A 3 2.91 -40.70 1.28
CA GLU A 3 4.21 -40.77 0.58
C GLU A 3 3.98 -40.68 -0.94
N LYS A 4 3.31 -39.62 -1.37
CA LYS A 4 3.14 -39.32 -2.79
C LYS A 4 4.36 -38.54 -3.30
N PRO A 5 4.99 -38.98 -4.40
CA PRO A 5 6.15 -38.28 -4.96
C PRO A 5 5.76 -36.85 -5.35
N VAL A 6 6.45 -35.87 -4.77
CA VAL A 6 6.20 -34.44 -5.04
C VAL A 6 6.75 -34.08 -6.41
N ASN A 7 5.86 -33.62 -7.30
CA ASN A 7 6.25 -33.14 -8.61
C ASN A 7 6.86 -31.72 -8.49
N LEU A 8 8.19 -31.64 -8.59
CA LEU A 8 8.96 -30.40 -8.48
C LEU A 8 8.63 -29.37 -9.58
N ASN A 9 8.16 -29.81 -10.76
CA ASN A 9 7.74 -28.90 -11.82
C ASN A 9 6.44 -28.18 -11.45
N LYS A 10 5.48 -28.90 -10.84
CA LYS A 10 4.24 -28.28 -10.32
C LYS A 10 4.56 -27.28 -9.21
N ALA A 11 5.47 -27.63 -8.30
CA ALA A 11 5.91 -26.74 -7.23
C ALA A 11 6.59 -25.46 -7.76
N ARG A 12 7.53 -25.59 -8.71
CA ARG A 12 8.16 -24.42 -9.36
C ARG A 12 7.14 -23.52 -10.07
N LYS A 13 6.21 -24.10 -10.83
CA LYS A 13 5.14 -23.35 -11.49
C LYS A 13 4.22 -22.65 -10.50
N ALA A 14 3.95 -23.27 -9.35
CA ALA A 14 3.16 -22.63 -8.29
C ALA A 14 3.86 -21.40 -7.71
N ARG A 15 5.17 -21.51 -7.41
CA ARG A 15 5.98 -20.38 -6.92
C ARG A 15 6.03 -19.22 -7.93
N ALA A 16 6.32 -19.53 -9.20
CA ALA A 16 6.35 -18.53 -10.27
C ALA A 16 5.01 -17.80 -10.45
N ARG A 17 3.88 -18.53 -10.39
CA ARG A 17 2.54 -17.91 -10.44
C ARG A 17 2.24 -17.04 -9.23
N ALA A 18 2.70 -17.43 -8.03
CA ALA A 18 2.52 -16.64 -6.82
C ALA A 18 3.32 -15.33 -6.89
N GLU A 19 4.56 -15.39 -7.35
CA GLU A 19 5.41 -14.20 -7.56
C GLU A 19 4.80 -13.25 -8.61
N ALA A 20 4.34 -13.79 -9.74
CA ALA A 20 3.67 -12.99 -10.78
C ALA A 20 2.39 -12.30 -10.25
N ARG A 21 1.59 -12.96 -9.41
CA ARG A 21 0.42 -12.36 -8.76
C ARG A 21 0.81 -11.20 -7.85
N ARG A 22 1.82 -11.39 -6.99
CA ARG A 22 2.32 -10.32 -6.11
C ARG A 22 2.77 -9.09 -6.89
N GLN A 23 3.51 -9.29 -7.97
CA GLN A 23 3.94 -8.19 -8.85
C GLN A 23 2.75 -7.50 -9.54
N ALA A 24 1.76 -8.27 -9.98
CA ALA A 24 0.54 -7.71 -10.57
C ALA A 24 -0.25 -6.87 -9.56
N ASP A 25 -0.36 -7.32 -8.31
CA ASP A 25 -1.03 -6.56 -7.24
C ASP A 25 -0.28 -5.26 -6.93
N GLU A 26 1.06 -5.31 -6.83
CA GLU A 26 1.90 -4.11 -6.67
C GLU A 26 1.70 -3.13 -7.84
N ASN A 27 1.66 -3.63 -9.06
CA ASN A 27 1.46 -2.80 -10.25
C ASN A 27 0.04 -2.26 -10.34
N ALA A 28 -0.98 -3.00 -9.91
CA ALA A 28 -2.35 -2.52 -9.82
C ALA A 28 -2.47 -1.37 -8.81
N VAL A 29 -1.76 -1.44 -7.69
CA VAL A 29 -1.72 -0.34 -6.71
C VAL A 29 -0.95 0.87 -7.27
N ARG A 30 0.23 0.65 -7.87
CA ARG A 30 1.11 1.73 -8.37
C ARG A 30 0.57 2.40 -9.63
N PHE A 31 0.04 1.62 -10.57
CA PHE A 31 -0.33 2.05 -11.93
C PHE A 31 -1.82 1.93 -12.24
N GLY A 32 -2.60 1.21 -11.43
CA GLY A 32 -4.04 1.05 -11.65
C GLY A 32 -4.87 2.28 -11.25
N ARG A 33 -4.28 3.29 -10.63
CA ARG A 33 -4.94 4.57 -10.36
C ARG A 33 -4.71 5.54 -11.52
N THR A 34 -5.80 6.02 -12.10
CA THR A 34 -5.76 7.07 -13.13
C THR A 34 -5.20 8.38 -12.53
N LYS A 35 -4.68 9.27 -13.39
CA LYS A 35 -4.17 10.59 -12.95
C LYS A 35 -5.22 11.39 -12.18
N ALA A 36 -6.48 11.33 -12.61
CA ALA A 36 -7.60 11.99 -11.95
C ALA A 36 -7.87 11.45 -10.53
N GLN A 37 -7.84 10.12 -10.35
CA GLN A 37 -8.02 9.49 -9.04
C GLN A 37 -6.88 9.84 -8.08
N ARG A 38 -5.62 9.83 -8.56
CA ARG A 38 -4.47 10.25 -7.75
C ARG A 38 -4.56 11.70 -7.30
N LEU A 39 -4.98 12.60 -8.19
CA LEU A 39 -5.15 14.03 -7.87
C LEU A 39 -6.25 14.24 -6.81
N LEU A 40 -7.38 13.56 -6.98
CA LEU A 40 -8.51 13.65 -6.05
C LEU A 40 -8.15 13.08 -4.66
N GLU A 41 -7.39 11.99 -4.60
CA GLU A 41 -6.88 11.43 -3.35
C GLU A 41 -5.85 12.36 -2.68
N ALA A 42 -4.93 12.95 -3.46
CA ALA A 42 -3.98 13.94 -2.95
C ALA A 42 -4.68 15.18 -2.36
N ALA A 43 -5.68 15.72 -3.06
CA ALA A 43 -6.47 16.86 -2.59
C ALA A 43 -7.25 16.54 -1.31
N ARG A 44 -7.82 15.32 -1.21
CA ARG A 44 -8.48 14.84 0.01
C ARG A 44 -7.50 14.71 1.18
N ASN A 45 -6.33 14.15 0.94
CA ASN A 45 -5.28 14.01 1.96
C ASN A 45 -4.76 15.36 2.42
N GLU A 46 -4.55 16.33 1.52
CA GLU A 46 -4.15 17.68 1.87
C GLU A 46 -5.22 18.41 2.70
N LYS A 47 -6.50 18.27 2.33
CA LYS A 47 -7.61 18.81 3.14
C LYS A 47 -7.65 18.17 4.53
N ALA A 48 -7.46 16.86 4.62
CA ALA A 48 -7.43 16.16 5.91
C ALA A 48 -6.26 16.62 6.77
N ARG A 49 -5.05 16.75 6.19
CA ARG A 49 -3.87 17.29 6.88
C ARG A 49 -4.13 18.70 7.40
N ARG A 50 -4.60 19.62 6.55
CA ARG A 50 -4.92 20.99 6.97
C ARG A 50 -5.97 21.04 8.09
N MET A 51 -6.97 20.17 8.05
CA MET A 51 -7.95 20.08 9.14
C MET A 51 -7.28 19.62 10.44
N LEU A 52 -6.45 18.57 10.40
CA LEU A 52 -5.72 18.08 11.57
C LEU A 52 -4.74 19.14 12.11
N ASP A 53 -3.99 19.81 11.23
CA ASP A 53 -3.05 20.87 11.59
C ASP A 53 -3.78 22.04 12.25
N ARG A 54 -4.97 22.42 11.76
CA ARG A 54 -5.81 23.46 12.40
C ARG A 54 -6.29 23.06 13.80
N HIS A 55 -6.49 21.77 14.02
CA HIS A 55 -6.91 21.22 15.32
C HIS A 55 -5.72 20.80 16.18
N ARG A 56 -4.49 20.98 15.70
CA ARG A 56 -3.28 20.72 16.47
C ARG A 56 -3.16 21.81 17.51
N VAL A 57 -3.42 21.45 18.76
CA VAL A 57 -2.92 22.21 19.91
C VAL A 57 -1.44 21.87 19.98
N GLU A 58 -0.58 22.87 19.79
CA GLU A 58 0.84 22.70 20.11
C GLU A 58 0.92 22.61 21.63
N ASP A 59 1.12 21.41 22.16
CA ASP A 59 1.61 21.23 23.53
C ASP A 59 3.06 21.74 23.52
N ASP A 60 3.20 23.05 23.66
CA ASP A 60 4.47 23.75 23.78
C ASP A 60 4.77 23.87 25.29
N PRO A 61 5.67 23.05 25.87
CA PRO A 61 6.03 23.19 27.27
C PRO A 61 6.84 24.46 27.58
N ASP A 62 7.20 25.27 26.57
CA ASP A 62 8.12 26.41 26.70
C ASP A 62 7.55 27.75 26.19
N ALA A 63 6.23 27.89 26.03
CA ALA A 63 5.58 29.16 25.63
C ALA A 63 5.38 30.16 26.79
N GLU A 64 6.31 30.21 27.75
CA GLU A 64 6.47 31.31 28.71
C GLU A 64 7.97 31.69 28.84
N ALA A 65 8.36 32.78 28.16
CA ALA A 65 9.53 33.61 28.48
C ALA A 65 9.35 35.02 27.89
#